data_AF-A0A3D4Q0G7-F1
#
_entry.id   AF-A0A3D4Q0G7-F1
#
_cell.length_a   1.000
_cell.length_b   1.000
_cell.length_c   1.000
_cell.angle_alpha   90.00
_cell.angle_beta   90.00
_cell.angle_gamma   90.00
#
_symmetry.space_group_name_H-M   'P 1'
#
loop_
_entity.id
_entity.type
_entity.pdbx_description
1 polymer ?
#
loop_
_entity_poly.entity_id
_entity_poly.type
_entity_poly.pdbx_seq_one_letter_code
_entity_poly.pdbx_strand_id
1 'polypeptide(L)'
;MFTLRTVKAQPAYVTYKERYKVDLPLQMAECEINYVRLTKLLINNQLPALQDEFRFMVARGEQHWLHLLCVTERSPYTTTLELSRTALDASSNWLKMPKLTLRMYHDAKLAEVLAWEGHKRLRPRYEYPNQSMYQSDEKYQLNRFLGEWLTLCLEHGHSLGATFCFE
;
A
#
# COMPACT_ATOMS: atom_id res chain seq x y z
N MET A 1 12.47 46.11 5.75
CA MET A 1 12.95 46.03 4.35
C MET A 1 12.44 44.75 3.73
N PHE A 2 11.50 44.82 2.78
CA PHE A 2 11.07 43.66 2.01
C PHE A 2 11.87 43.63 0.71
N THR A 3 12.64 42.56 0.48
CA THR A 3 13.35 42.36 -0.79
C THR A 3 12.39 41.73 -1.79
N LEU A 4 12.03 42.49 -2.82
CA LEU A 4 11.29 41.96 -3.96
C LEU A 4 12.19 40.94 -4.67
N ARG A 5 11.74 39.68 -4.75
CA ARG A 5 12.38 38.66 -5.56
C ARG A 5 12.27 39.06 -7.03
N THR A 6 13.34 39.57 -7.60
CA THR A 6 13.45 39.78 -9.04
C THR A 6 13.50 38.42 -9.73
N VAL A 7 12.56 38.17 -10.63
CA VAL A 7 12.52 36.96 -11.46
C VAL A 7 13.72 37.02 -12.41
N LYS A 8 14.72 36.15 -12.21
CA LYS A 8 15.78 35.93 -13.21
C LYS A 8 15.16 35.31 -14.46
N ALA A 9 15.38 35.92 -15.62
CA ALA A 9 14.99 35.34 -16.90
C ALA A 9 15.73 34.01 -17.12
N GLN A 10 14.97 32.96 -17.43
CA GLN A 10 15.47 31.58 -17.56
C GLN A 10 15.67 31.21 -19.04
N PRO A 11 16.65 30.37 -19.36
CA PRO A 11 16.84 29.89 -20.73
C PRO A 11 15.76 28.89 -21.13
N ALA A 12 15.32 28.93 -22.40
CA ALA A 12 14.15 28.24 -22.94
C ALA A 12 14.18 26.69 -22.84
N TYR A 13 15.32 26.09 -22.50
CA TYR A 13 15.47 24.63 -22.37
C TYR A 13 15.19 24.11 -20.95
N VAL A 14 14.99 24.99 -19.96
CA VAL A 14 14.71 24.60 -18.57
C VAL A 14 13.20 24.63 -18.34
N THR A 15 12.55 23.46 -18.36
CA THR A 15 11.16 23.32 -17.91
C THR A 15 11.12 23.19 -16.39
N TYR A 16 10.66 24.23 -15.69
CA TYR A 16 10.46 24.13 -14.25
C TYR A 16 9.21 23.29 -13.98
N LYS A 17 9.39 22.01 -13.59
CA LYS A 17 8.28 21.23 -13.06
C LYS A 17 7.86 21.84 -11.72
N GLU A 18 6.58 22.20 -11.58
CA GLU A 18 6.08 22.76 -10.32
C GLU A 18 6.42 21.84 -9.15
N ARG A 19 6.83 22.45 -8.03
CA ARG A 19 7.18 21.70 -6.82
C ARG A 19 5.93 20.99 -6.31
N TYR A 20 6.00 19.66 -6.21
CA TYR A 20 4.89 18.85 -5.70
C TYR A 20 4.38 19.41 -4.36
N LYS A 21 3.06 19.62 -4.29
CA LYS A 21 2.33 20.00 -3.09
C LYS A 21 1.50 18.81 -2.65
N VAL A 22 1.58 18.49 -1.37
CA VAL A 22 0.80 17.39 -0.79
C VAL A 22 -0.67 17.79 -0.79
N ASP A 23 -1.49 17.03 -1.51
CA ASP A 23 -2.94 17.09 -1.42
C ASP A 23 -3.40 16.22 -0.24
N LEU A 24 -3.53 16.83 0.94
CA LEU A 24 -3.91 16.13 2.16
C LEU A 24 -5.33 15.53 2.07
N PRO A 25 -6.37 16.26 1.61
CA PRO A 25 -7.70 15.69 1.42
C PRO A 25 -7.69 14.43 0.54
N LEU A 26 -6.98 14.46 -0.59
CA LEU A 26 -6.88 13.31 -1.48
C LEU A 26 -6.18 12.12 -0.80
N GLN A 27 -5.07 12.36 -0.10
CA GLN A 27 -4.37 11.30 0.63
C GLN A 27 -5.22 10.70 1.74
N MET A 28 -5.98 11.52 2.47
CA MET A 28 -6.90 11.04 3.51
C MET A 28 -8.02 10.20 2.92
N ALA A 29 -8.63 10.64 1.81
CA ALA A 29 -9.67 9.89 1.11
C ALA A 29 -9.18 8.50 0.67
N GLU A 30 -7.97 8.40 0.10
CA GLU A 30 -7.37 7.10 -0.23
C GLU A 30 -7.22 6.20 0.99
N CYS A 31 -6.76 6.74 2.12
CA CYS A 31 -6.62 5.99 3.36
C CYS A 31 -7.97 5.52 3.95
N GLU A 32 -9.02 6.34 3.86
CA GLU A 32 -10.39 5.98 4.29
C GLU A 32 -10.94 4.83 3.43
N ILE A 33 -10.79 4.93 2.11
CA ILE A 33 -11.28 3.90 1.19
C ILE A 33 -10.48 2.59 1.40
N ASN A 34 -9.17 2.69 1.62
CA ASN A 34 -8.34 1.53 1.94
C ASN A 34 -8.76 0.85 3.24
N TYR A 35 -9.15 1.61 4.26
CA TYR A 35 -9.70 1.04 5.50
C TYR A 35 -10.94 0.20 5.21
N VAL A 36 -11.91 0.77 4.49
CA VAL A 36 -13.15 0.08 4.14
C VAL A 36 -12.88 -1.18 3.33
N ARG A 37 -12.01 -1.10 2.32
CA ARG A 37 -11.64 -2.26 1.48
C ARG A 37 -10.97 -3.36 2.29
N LEU A 38 -10.03 -3.01 3.17
CA LEU A 38 -9.30 -3.97 3.98
C LEU A 38 -10.23 -4.61 5.03
N THR A 39 -11.10 -3.83 5.67
CA THR A 39 -12.14 -4.37 6.56
C THR A 39 -13.07 -5.35 5.83
N LYS A 40 -13.52 -5.02 4.61
CA LYS A 40 -14.32 -5.94 3.78
C LYS A 40 -13.58 -7.23 3.49
N LEU A 41 -12.30 -7.14 3.12
CA LEU A 41 -11.46 -8.30 2.82
C LEU A 41 -11.30 -9.21 4.04
N LEU A 42 -11.15 -8.64 5.24
CA LEU A 42 -11.04 -9.41 6.49
C LEU A 42 -12.38 -10.05 6.91
N ILE A 43 -13.50 -9.33 6.77
CA ILE A 43 -14.84 -9.83 7.17
C ILE A 43 -15.34 -10.91 6.21
N ASN A 44 -15.25 -10.69 4.89
CA ASN A 44 -15.78 -11.62 3.89
C ASN A 44 -15.15 -13.01 3.99
N ASN A 45 -13.92 -13.07 4.50
CA ASN A 45 -13.17 -14.30 4.61
C ASN A 45 -13.23 -14.93 6.02
N GLN A 46 -14.21 -14.51 6.83
CA GLN A 46 -14.63 -15.14 8.09
C GLN A 46 -13.49 -15.39 9.08
N LEU A 47 -12.57 -14.43 9.23
CA LEU A 47 -11.46 -14.59 10.16
C LEU A 47 -12.00 -14.78 11.59
N PRO A 48 -11.75 -15.92 12.26
CA PRO A 48 -11.99 -16.01 13.69
C PRO A 48 -11.11 -14.97 14.38
N ALA A 49 -11.63 -14.29 15.39
CA ALA A 49 -10.88 -13.24 16.11
C ALA A 49 -9.53 -13.72 16.69
N LEU A 50 -9.29 -15.04 16.76
CA LEU A 50 -8.06 -15.68 17.22
C LEU A 50 -7.01 -15.97 16.14
N GLN A 51 -7.33 -15.79 14.85
CA GLN A 51 -6.34 -16.01 13.79
C GLN A 51 -5.62 -14.72 13.44
N ASP A 52 -4.29 -14.77 13.53
CA ASP A 52 -3.40 -13.66 13.17
C ASP A 52 -2.96 -13.75 11.72
N GLU A 53 -3.28 -14.86 11.06
CA GLU A 53 -2.82 -15.16 9.71
C GLU A 53 -4.00 -15.37 8.77
N PHE A 54 -3.99 -14.65 7.65
CA PHE A 54 -5.03 -14.71 6.64
C PHE A 54 -4.42 -15.02 5.26
N ARG A 55 -4.80 -16.16 4.70
CA ARG A 55 -4.36 -16.61 3.37
C ARG A 55 -5.51 -16.61 2.38
N PHE A 56 -5.26 -16.09 1.18
CA PHE A 56 -6.25 -16.08 0.11
C PHE A 56 -5.57 -16.11 -1.24
N MET A 57 -6.29 -16.61 -2.25
CA MET A 57 -5.81 -16.60 -3.62
C MET A 57 -6.45 -15.47 -4.40
N VAL A 58 -5.66 -14.86 -5.28
CA VAL A 58 -6.15 -13.93 -6.30
C VAL A 58 -5.82 -14.55 -7.66
N ALA A 59 -6.83 -14.65 -8.53
CA ALA A 59 -6.68 -15.18 -9.87
C ALA A 59 -6.81 -14.07 -10.92
N ARG A 60 -5.98 -14.09 -11.95
CA ARG A 60 -6.15 -13.24 -13.15
C ARG A 60 -5.73 -14.01 -14.39
N GLY A 61 -6.71 -14.37 -15.22
CA GLY A 61 -6.48 -15.31 -16.32
C GLY A 61 -6.07 -16.68 -15.76
N GLU A 62 -5.00 -17.26 -16.29
CA GLU A 62 -4.44 -18.54 -15.83
C GLU A 62 -3.48 -18.41 -14.63
N GLN A 63 -3.19 -17.17 -14.20
CA GLN A 63 -2.26 -16.94 -13.11
C GLN A 63 -2.98 -16.88 -11.76
N HIS A 64 -2.43 -17.59 -10.79
CA HIS A 64 -2.90 -17.62 -9.41
C HIS A 64 -1.77 -17.18 -8.47
N TRP A 65 -2.11 -16.30 -7.53
CA TRP A 65 -1.17 -15.84 -6.51
C TRP A 65 -1.72 -16.09 -5.12
N LEU A 66 -0.90 -16.71 -4.27
CA LEU A 66 -1.19 -16.84 -2.85
C LEU A 66 -0.75 -15.58 -2.13
N HIS A 67 -1.70 -14.90 -1.51
CA HIS A 67 -1.47 -13.73 -0.67
C HIS A 67 -1.62 -14.08 0.80
N LEU A 68 -0.80 -13.43 1.61
CA LEU A 68 -0.73 -13.61 3.05
C LEU A 68 -0.82 -12.24 3.73
N LEU A 69 -1.82 -12.07 4.57
CA LEU A 69 -1.95 -10.96 5.51
C LEU A 69 -1.72 -11.49 6.93
N CYS A 70 -0.73 -10.97 7.62
CA CYS A 70 -0.40 -11.37 8.99
C CYS A 70 -0.53 -10.18 9.94
N VAL A 71 -1.25 -10.34 11.05
CA VAL A 71 -1.33 -9.35 12.12
C VAL A 71 -0.05 -9.42 12.93
N THR A 72 0.74 -8.35 12.87
CA THR A 72 2.03 -8.27 13.59
C THR A 72 1.90 -7.57 14.93
N GLU A 73 0.90 -6.71 15.09
CA GLU A 73 0.65 -5.94 16.31
C GLU A 73 -0.83 -5.60 16.43
N ARG A 74 -1.40 -5.75 17.62
CA ARG A 74 -2.72 -5.21 17.98
C ARG A 74 -2.59 -4.26 19.15
N SER A 75 -3.16 -3.08 19.02
CA SER A 75 -3.31 -2.09 20.07
C SER A 75 -4.79 -1.67 20.14
N PRO A 76 -5.24 -1.00 21.20
CA PRO A 76 -6.66 -0.69 21.39
C PRO A 76 -7.33 0.04 20.22
N TYR A 77 -6.58 0.89 19.50
CA TYR A 77 -7.08 1.70 18.40
C TYR A 77 -6.36 1.44 17.07
N THR A 78 -5.37 0.54 17.03
CA THR A 78 -4.59 0.28 15.82
C THR A 78 -4.26 -1.18 15.65
N THR A 79 -4.27 -1.65 14.40
CA THR A 79 -3.77 -2.97 14.03
C THR A 79 -2.69 -2.80 12.95
N THR A 80 -1.53 -3.41 13.16
CA THR A 80 -0.45 -3.45 12.17
C THR A 80 -0.49 -4.80 11.45
N LEU A 81 -0.46 -4.77 10.12
CA LEU A 81 -0.52 -5.95 9.25
C LEU A 81 0.75 -6.02 8.38
N GLU A 82 1.27 -7.22 8.13
CA GLU A 82 2.22 -7.48 7.06
C GLU A 82 1.48 -8.14 5.89
N LEU A 83 1.57 -7.54 4.72
CA LEU A 83 1.10 -8.09 3.46
C LEU A 83 2.29 -8.65 2.69
N SER A 84 2.18 -9.91 2.27
CA SER A 84 3.15 -10.57 1.41
C SER A 84 2.48 -11.45 0.36
N ARG A 85 3.25 -11.86 -0.65
CA ARG A 85 2.83 -12.77 -1.70
C ARG A 85 3.80 -13.93 -1.80
N THR A 86 3.26 -15.13 -1.84
CA THR A 86 4.01 -16.34 -2.17
C THR A 86 3.67 -16.71 -3.61
N ALA A 87 4.68 -16.76 -4.48
CA ALA A 87 4.50 -17.30 -5.82
C ALA A 87 4.34 -18.82 -5.70
N LEU A 88 3.26 -19.35 -6.27
CA LEU A 88 2.99 -20.79 -6.30
C LEU A 88 3.83 -21.51 -7.38
N ASP A 89 4.35 -20.77 -8.35
CA ASP A 89 5.07 -21.32 -9.49
C ASP A 89 6.46 -20.68 -9.66
N ALA A 90 7.46 -21.52 -9.95
CA ALA A 90 8.87 -21.12 -10.05
C ALA A 90 9.15 -20.22 -11.27
N SER A 91 8.25 -20.24 -12.26
CA SER A 91 8.33 -19.47 -13.51
C SER A 91 8.16 -17.95 -13.32
N SER A 92 7.54 -17.50 -12.22
CA SER A 92 7.23 -16.09 -11.94
C SER A 92 8.22 -15.42 -10.96
N ASN A 93 9.46 -15.91 -10.88
CA ASN A 93 10.43 -15.43 -9.89
C ASN A 93 11.03 -14.03 -10.19
N TRP A 94 10.83 -13.50 -11.41
CA TRP A 94 11.40 -12.23 -11.87
C TRP A 94 10.66 -10.99 -11.33
N LEU A 95 9.39 -11.13 -10.91
CA LEU A 95 8.62 -10.04 -10.31
C LEU A 95 8.03 -10.52 -8.98
N LYS A 96 8.65 -10.12 -7.88
CA LYS A 96 8.11 -10.35 -6.53
C LYS A 96 7.29 -9.14 -6.10
N MET A 97 6.11 -9.39 -5.54
CA MET A 97 5.36 -8.32 -4.90
C MET A 97 6.13 -7.91 -3.65
N PRO A 98 6.42 -6.62 -3.45
CA PRO A 98 7.12 -6.19 -2.26
C PRO A 98 6.28 -6.49 -1.02
N LYS A 99 6.94 -6.90 0.07
CA LYS A 99 6.30 -6.95 1.38
C LYS A 99 5.87 -5.55 1.80
N LEU A 100 4.60 -5.39 2.16
CA LEU A 100 4.08 -4.12 2.67
C LEU A 100 3.73 -4.25 4.15
N THR A 101 4.13 -3.26 4.95
CA THR A 101 3.63 -3.10 6.32
C THR A 101 2.53 -2.06 6.31
N LEU A 102 1.34 -2.46 6.75
CA LEU A 102 0.14 -1.64 6.77
C LEU A 102 -0.25 -1.33 8.21
N ARG A 103 -0.89 -0.19 8.44
CA ARG A 103 -1.53 0.12 9.71
C ARG A 103 -2.96 0.57 9.48
N MET A 104 -3.87 -0.05 10.22
CA MET A 104 -5.25 0.37 10.36
C MET A 104 -5.39 1.17 11.65
N TYR A 105 -6.01 2.35 11.57
CA TYR A 105 -6.46 3.17 12.69
C TYR A 105 -7.97 3.01 12.78
N HIS A 106 -8.45 2.39 13.86
CA HIS A 106 -9.86 2.00 14.03
C HIS A 106 -10.74 3.16 14.50
N ASP A 107 -10.14 4.10 15.22
CA ASP A 107 -10.77 5.34 15.68
C ASP A 107 -11.01 6.33 14.52
N ALA A 108 -9.97 6.57 13.71
CA ALA A 108 -10.04 7.45 12.54
C ALA A 108 -10.59 6.75 11.28
N LYS A 109 -10.72 5.41 11.30
CA LYS A 109 -11.12 4.58 10.15
C LYS A 109 -10.23 4.81 8.93
N LEU A 110 -8.91 4.81 9.15
CA LEU A 110 -7.89 5.02 8.12
C LEU A 110 -6.99 3.78 8.00
N ALA A 111 -6.57 3.44 6.78
CA ALA A 111 -5.54 2.44 6.56
C ALA A 111 -4.47 2.96 5.60
N GLU A 112 -3.20 2.81 5.99
CA GLU A 112 -2.07 3.32 5.21
C GLU A 112 -0.90 2.33 5.16
N VAL A 113 -0.05 2.48 4.15
CA VAL A 113 1.24 1.80 4.04
C VAL A 113 2.28 2.52 4.91
N LEU A 114 2.85 1.84 5.90
CA LEU A 114 3.92 2.36 6.75
C LEU A 114 5.31 2.11 6.16
N ALA A 115 5.49 0.98 5.48
CA ALA A 115 6.77 0.54 4.93
C ALA A 115 6.59 -0.42 3.76
N TRP A 116 7.62 -0.54 2.91
CA TRP A 116 7.73 -1.57 1.87
C TRP A 116 9.15 -2.14 1.85
N GLU A 117 9.35 -3.46 1.73
CA GLU A 117 10.67 -4.11 1.54
C GLU A 117 11.81 -3.53 2.40
N GLY A 118 11.55 -3.27 3.69
CA GLY A 118 12.53 -2.71 4.63
C GLY A 118 12.71 -1.18 4.57
N HIS A 119 12.16 -0.50 3.58
CA HIS A 119 12.06 0.96 3.51
C HIS A 119 10.97 1.46 4.46
N LYS A 120 11.38 2.00 5.60
CA LYS A 120 10.52 2.48 6.69
C LYS A 120 10.49 4.02 6.73
N ARG A 121 9.57 4.57 7.53
CA ARG A 121 9.46 6.01 7.81
C ARG A 121 9.20 6.83 6.54
N LEU A 122 8.21 6.39 5.77
CA LEU A 122 7.70 7.09 4.61
C LEU A 122 7.33 8.54 4.94
N ARG A 123 7.86 9.49 4.18
CA ARG A 123 7.55 10.91 4.34
C ARG A 123 6.39 11.28 3.42
N PRO A 124 5.49 12.21 3.84
CA PRO A 124 4.43 12.72 2.98
C PRO A 124 4.94 13.35 1.67
N ARG A 125 6.20 13.82 1.68
CA ARG A 125 6.85 14.46 0.55
C ARG A 125 8.37 14.27 0.61
N TYR A 126 8.97 14.01 -0.55
CA TYR A 126 10.42 14.01 -0.73
C TYR A 126 10.87 15.16 -1.64
N GLU A 127 12.12 15.59 -1.48
CA GLU A 127 12.80 16.40 -2.48
C GLU A 127 13.35 15.49 -3.56
N TYR A 128 13.34 15.95 -4.81
CA TYR A 128 13.85 15.18 -5.93
C TYR A 128 14.86 16.01 -6.74
N PRO A 129 16.01 15.44 -7.13
CA PRO A 129 16.47 14.09 -6.79
C PRO A 129 16.88 13.95 -5.32
N ASN A 130 16.79 12.73 -4.77
CA ASN A 130 17.35 12.36 -3.46
C ASN A 130 18.18 11.08 -3.57
N GLN A 131 19.03 10.81 -2.59
CA GLN A 131 19.96 9.65 -2.60
C GLN A 131 19.23 8.30 -2.74
N SER A 132 18.01 8.20 -2.22
CA SER A 132 17.19 6.98 -2.29
C SER A 132 16.30 6.93 -3.54
N MET A 133 16.37 7.95 -4.40
CA MET A 133 15.59 8.10 -5.63
C MET A 133 14.06 8.02 -5.46
N TYR A 134 13.54 8.31 -4.26
CA TYR A 134 12.09 8.35 -4.05
C TYR A 134 11.44 9.48 -4.82
N GLN A 135 10.25 9.24 -5.37
CA GLN A 135 9.48 10.29 -6.01
C GLN A 135 8.95 11.29 -4.99
N SER A 136 8.55 12.46 -5.50
CA SER A 136 8.08 13.55 -4.64
C SER A 136 6.85 13.15 -3.81
N ASP A 137 6.01 12.29 -4.39
CA ASP A 137 4.69 11.83 -3.96
C ASP A 137 4.67 10.35 -3.58
N GLU A 138 5.83 9.75 -3.28
CA GLU A 138 6.01 8.31 -3.00
C GLU A 138 4.96 7.74 -2.02
N LYS A 139 4.68 8.46 -0.93
CA LYS A 139 3.68 8.06 0.06
C LYS A 139 2.28 7.92 -0.53
N TYR A 140 1.89 8.84 -1.40
CA TYR A 140 0.60 8.78 -2.08
C TYR A 140 0.56 7.61 -3.06
N GLN A 141 1.62 7.41 -3.85
CA GLN A 141 1.69 6.29 -4.79
C GLN A 141 1.56 4.93 -4.10
N LEU A 142 2.19 4.74 -2.94
CA LEU A 142 2.08 3.50 -2.17
C LEU A 142 0.67 3.27 -1.60
N ASN A 143 0.03 4.31 -1.07
CA ASN A 143 -1.35 4.20 -0.58
C ASN A 143 -2.34 3.93 -1.73
N ARG A 144 -2.14 4.56 -2.88
CA ARG A 144 -2.93 4.30 -4.09
C ARG A 144 -2.71 2.88 -4.61
N PHE A 145 -1.45 2.41 -4.65
CA PHE A 145 -1.11 1.04 -5.02
C PHE A 145 -1.82 0.02 -4.13
N LEU A 146 -1.83 0.25 -2.80
CA LEU A 146 -2.59 -0.58 -1.87
C LEU A 146 -4.07 -0.61 -2.23
N GLY A 147 -4.67 0.53 -2.57
CA GLY A 147 -6.08 0.63 -2.94
C GLY A 147 -6.43 -0.12 -4.24
N GLU A 148 -5.60 0.01 -5.26
CA GLU A 148 -5.73 -0.74 -6.52
C GLU A 148 -5.59 -2.25 -6.27
N TRP A 149 -4.60 -2.64 -5.46
CA TRP A 149 -4.40 -4.04 -5.07
C TRP A 149 -5.58 -4.61 -4.27
N LEU A 150 -6.08 -3.88 -3.26
CA LEU A 150 -7.24 -4.29 -2.48
C LEU A 150 -8.50 -4.41 -3.34
N THR A 151 -8.67 -3.53 -4.34
CA THR A 151 -9.79 -3.61 -5.30
C THR A 151 -9.71 -4.90 -6.09
N LEU A 152 -8.54 -5.22 -6.64
CA LEU A 152 -8.30 -6.49 -7.34
C LEU A 152 -8.61 -7.69 -6.43
N CYS A 153 -8.19 -7.65 -5.17
CA CYS A 153 -8.45 -8.72 -4.20
C CYS A 153 -9.93 -8.88 -3.87
N LEU A 154 -10.70 -7.81 -3.82
CA LEU A 154 -12.14 -7.90 -3.56
C LEU A 154 -12.93 -8.40 -4.77
N GLU A 155 -12.46 -8.11 -5.98
CA GLU A 155 -13.11 -8.52 -7.23
C GLU A 155 -12.77 -9.97 -7.62
N HIS A 156 -11.52 -10.40 -7.41
CA HIS A 156 -10.99 -11.68 -7.93
C HIS A 156 -10.41 -12.58 -6.83
N GLY A 157 -10.51 -12.16 -5.57
CA GLY A 157 -10.01 -12.93 -4.44
C GLY A 157 -11.01 -13.96 -3.97
N HIS A 158 -10.52 -15.18 -3.73
CA HIS A 158 -11.29 -16.24 -3.11
C HIS A 158 -10.54 -16.74 -1.87
N SER A 159 -11.25 -16.90 -0.76
CA SER A 159 -10.69 -17.52 0.44
C SER A 159 -10.29 -18.96 0.13
N LEU A 160 -9.17 -19.37 0.72
CA LEU A 160 -8.87 -20.80 0.81
C LEU A 160 -9.81 -21.36 1.88
N GLY A 161 -11.00 -21.81 1.48
CA GLY A 161 -11.85 -22.59 2.36
C GLY A 161 -11.04 -23.74 2.97
N ALA A 162 -11.28 -24.05 4.24
CA ALA A 162 -10.66 -25.22 4.87
C ALA A 162 -10.79 -26.42 3.92
N THR A 163 -9.65 -27.07 3.65
CA THR A 163 -9.41 -28.05 2.58
C THR A 163 -8.82 -27.47 1.28
N PHE A 164 -7.56 -27.04 1.37
CA PHE A 164 -6.62 -27.39 0.31
C PHE A 164 -5.59 -28.33 0.96
N CYS A 165 -5.81 -29.65 0.84
CA CYS A 165 -4.74 -30.61 0.96
C CYS A 165 -3.86 -30.43 -0.29
N PHE A 166 -2.66 -29.92 -0.09
CA PHE A 166 -1.61 -30.02 -1.10
C PHE A 166 -0.97 -31.39 -0.88
N GLU A 167 -1.23 -32.34 -1.79
CA GLU A 167 -0.40 -33.55 -1.93
C GLU A 167 1.01 -33.20 -2.43
#